data_AF-A0A842Q3T4-F1
#
_entry.id   AF-A0A842Q3T4-F1
#
_cell.length_a   1.000
_cell.length_b   1.000
_cell.length_c   1.000
_cell.angle_alpha   90.00
_cell.angle_beta   90.00
_cell.angle_gamma   90.00
#
_symmetry.space_group_name_H-M   'P 1'
#
loop_
_entity.id
_entity.type
_entity.pdbx_description
1 polymer ?
#
loop_
_entity_poly.entity_id
_entity_poly.type
_entity_poly.pdbx_seq_one_letter_code
_entity_poly.pdbx_strand_id
1 'polypeptide(L)'
;MDYLQAENIKFGCITVLTKLNLPYIKEIFRFYEKMQLSFRLLPLFKGAFDNQHQGFEITPEEVVTAFNTLVDLWMESQELVMIMPLIEHIEKVIRHHNPESKPYFYDKAEWESIYVVNVNGDLYSYADAYNIEMSHGNLVTTSLENIVRGKQHQKAIAAAEERMAASCYSCQYFGSCNGYPMAEEAILNNQFDESGNLSCIIDKHILQHIEMRFKQAGFIDPTTGIININRPNDVKILPALECPV
;
A
#
# COMPACT_ATOMS: atom_id res chain seq x y z
N MET A 1 -0.93 24.77 7.53
CA MET A 1 0.32 24.12 7.95
C MET A 1 1.18 25.10 8.71
N ASP A 2 1.32 26.33 8.22
CA ASP A 2 2.12 27.41 8.83
C ASP A 2 1.84 27.66 10.32
N TYR A 3 0.56 27.73 10.72
CA TYR A 3 0.21 27.85 12.15
C TYR A 3 0.67 26.66 12.98
N LEU A 4 0.52 25.42 12.47
CA LEU A 4 0.96 24.23 13.19
C LEU A 4 2.50 24.20 13.33
N GLN A 5 3.21 24.64 12.30
CA GLN A 5 4.67 24.76 12.32
C GLN A 5 5.13 25.86 13.29
N ALA A 6 4.48 27.03 13.29
CA ALA A 6 4.78 28.13 14.20
C ALA A 6 4.60 27.73 15.68
N GLU A 7 3.60 26.90 15.96
CA GLU A 7 3.32 26.36 17.29
C GLU A 7 4.09 25.05 17.60
N ASN A 8 5.00 24.61 16.71
CA ASN A 8 5.78 23.37 16.85
C ASN A 8 4.93 22.10 17.10
N ILE A 9 3.74 22.05 16.49
CA ILE A 9 2.83 20.90 16.55
C ILE A 9 3.24 19.88 15.49
N LYS A 10 3.40 18.62 15.89
CA LYS A 10 3.63 17.51 14.95
C LYS A 10 2.34 17.16 14.22
N PHE A 11 2.39 17.11 12.90
CA PHE A 11 1.27 16.70 12.05
C PHE A 11 1.75 15.84 10.88
N GLY A 12 0.84 15.08 10.30
CA GLY A 12 1.03 14.38 9.03
C GLY A 12 0.12 14.96 7.96
N CYS A 13 0.55 14.91 6.70
CA CYS A 13 -0.26 15.31 5.57
C CYS A 13 -0.87 14.09 4.89
N ILE A 14 -2.13 14.19 4.47
CA ILE A 14 -2.80 13.15 3.69
C ILE A 14 -3.35 13.82 2.44
N THR A 15 -2.95 13.29 1.28
CA THR A 15 -3.57 13.60 0.00
C THR A 15 -4.38 12.38 -0.44
N VAL A 16 -5.67 12.58 -0.67
CA VAL A 16 -6.50 11.55 -1.29
C VAL A 16 -6.27 11.60 -2.80
N LEU A 17 -5.86 10.47 -3.38
CA LEU A 17 -5.64 10.31 -4.81
C LEU A 17 -6.99 10.00 -5.49
N THR A 18 -7.30 10.78 -6.52
CA THR A 18 -8.52 10.70 -7.31
C THR A 18 -8.15 10.87 -8.79
N LYS A 19 -9.05 10.52 -9.69
CA LYS A 19 -8.83 10.81 -11.12
C LYS A 19 -8.64 12.30 -11.44
N LEU A 20 -9.25 13.20 -10.64
CA LEU A 20 -9.15 14.63 -10.88
C LEU A 20 -7.78 15.21 -10.52
N ASN A 21 -7.09 14.64 -9.53
CA ASN A 21 -5.77 15.11 -9.12
C ASN A 21 -4.61 14.25 -9.64
N LEU A 22 -4.89 13.11 -10.27
CA LEU A 22 -3.89 12.28 -10.95
C LEU A 22 -3.00 13.08 -11.94
N PRO A 23 -3.53 14.00 -12.79
CA PRO A 23 -2.67 14.78 -13.68
C PRO A 23 -1.70 15.71 -12.96
N TYR A 24 -1.90 15.95 -11.66
CA TYR A 24 -1.12 16.90 -10.85
C TYR A 24 -0.20 16.20 -9.85
N ILE A 25 0.06 14.89 -9.98
CA ILE A 25 0.91 14.14 -9.05
C ILE A 25 2.30 14.76 -8.90
N LYS A 26 2.87 15.26 -9.99
CA LYS A 26 4.17 15.94 -9.96
C LYS A 26 4.12 17.22 -9.13
N GLU A 27 3.11 18.04 -9.33
CA GLU A 27 2.89 19.29 -8.60
C GLU A 27 2.65 19.02 -7.11
N ILE A 28 1.88 17.97 -6.79
CA ILE A 28 1.64 17.51 -5.41
C ILE A 28 2.97 17.10 -4.76
N PHE A 29 3.80 16.30 -5.43
CA PHE A 29 5.12 15.92 -4.93
C PHE A 29 5.99 17.16 -4.67
N ARG A 30 6.12 18.06 -5.67
CA ARG A 30 6.96 19.27 -5.56
C ARG A 30 6.45 20.23 -4.48
N PHE A 31 5.15 20.26 -4.21
CA PHE A 31 4.58 21.01 -3.11
C PHE A 31 5.10 20.52 -1.75
N TYR A 32 5.03 19.21 -1.49
CA TYR A 32 5.50 18.64 -0.22
C TYR A 32 7.03 18.66 -0.11
N GLU A 33 7.74 18.47 -1.21
CA GLU A 33 9.20 18.61 -1.30
C GLU A 33 9.64 20.02 -0.89
N LYS A 34 9.05 21.05 -1.51
CA LYS A 34 9.33 22.46 -1.16
C LYS A 34 9.04 22.78 0.30
N MET A 35 8.02 22.12 0.87
CA MET A 35 7.62 22.32 2.26
C MET A 35 8.44 21.49 3.24
N GLN A 36 9.28 20.57 2.75
CA GLN A 36 10.00 19.58 3.55
C GLN A 36 9.06 18.79 4.48
N LEU A 37 7.90 18.40 3.96
CA LEU A 37 6.87 17.67 4.69
C LEU A 37 6.72 16.25 4.15
N SER A 38 6.50 15.31 5.07
CA SER A 38 6.05 13.97 4.72
C SER A 38 4.56 13.97 4.41
N PHE A 39 4.13 13.06 3.53
CA PHE A 39 2.72 12.89 3.23
C PHE A 39 2.36 11.44 2.96
N ARG A 40 1.08 11.13 3.14
CA ARG A 40 0.46 9.90 2.69
C ARG A 40 -0.33 10.18 1.42
N LEU A 41 -0.14 9.37 0.39
CA LEU A 41 -1.02 9.36 -0.77
C LEU A 41 -1.94 8.14 -0.62
N LEU A 42 -3.24 8.39 -0.45
CA LEU A 42 -4.23 7.34 -0.24
C LEU A 42 -5.19 7.31 -1.43
N PRO A 43 -5.24 6.23 -2.23
CA PRO A 43 -6.28 6.06 -3.25
C PRO A 43 -7.68 6.25 -2.67
N LEU A 44 -8.55 6.89 -3.44
CA LEU A 44 -9.96 6.97 -3.09
C LEU A 44 -10.55 5.55 -3.06
N PHE A 45 -11.03 5.14 -1.89
CA PHE A 45 -11.72 3.87 -1.72
C PHE A 45 -13.08 3.87 -2.41
N LYS A 46 -13.64 2.68 -2.64
CA LYS A 46 -15.00 2.53 -3.14
C LYS A 46 -16.00 3.12 -2.14
N GLY A 47 -17.01 3.82 -2.67
CA GLY A 47 -18.09 4.35 -1.86
C GLY A 47 -18.95 3.24 -1.23
N ALA A 48 -19.60 3.54 -0.12
CA ALA A 48 -20.54 2.65 0.56
C ALA A 48 -21.86 2.49 -0.20
N PHE A 49 -22.15 3.39 -1.15
CA PHE A 49 -23.33 3.36 -2.00
C PHE A 49 -23.01 3.88 -3.41
N ASP A 50 -23.86 3.49 -4.36
CA ASP A 50 -23.69 3.86 -5.77
C ASP A 50 -23.61 5.37 -5.94
N ASN A 51 -22.69 5.80 -6.82
CA ASN A 51 -22.44 7.21 -7.18
C ASN A 51 -21.94 8.11 -6.03
N GLN A 52 -21.60 7.58 -4.84
CA GLN A 52 -21.07 8.39 -3.74
C GLN A 52 -19.83 9.21 -4.15
N HIS A 53 -19.02 8.65 -5.04
CA HIS A 53 -17.77 9.23 -5.52
C HIS A 53 -17.81 9.61 -7.00
N GLN A 54 -19.01 9.81 -7.57
CA GLN A 54 -19.19 10.08 -8.99
C GLN A 54 -18.30 11.23 -9.47
N GLY A 55 -17.39 10.92 -10.39
CA GLY A 55 -16.43 11.85 -10.99
C GLY A 55 -15.06 11.93 -10.29
N PHE A 56 -14.88 11.23 -9.17
CA PHE A 56 -13.62 11.17 -8.42
C PHE A 56 -12.98 9.78 -8.42
N GLU A 57 -13.68 8.76 -8.92
CA GLU A 57 -13.23 7.38 -8.93
C GLU A 57 -11.87 7.24 -9.60
N ILE A 58 -11.07 6.33 -9.09
CA ILE A 58 -9.75 6.00 -9.62
C ILE A 58 -9.61 4.49 -9.81
N THR A 59 -9.00 4.05 -10.91
CA THR A 59 -8.77 2.63 -11.17
C THR A 59 -7.46 2.13 -10.53
N PRO A 60 -7.29 0.82 -10.30
CA PRO A 60 -6.01 0.26 -9.86
C PRO A 60 -4.82 0.65 -10.74
N GLU A 61 -5.01 0.73 -12.07
CA GLU A 61 -3.97 1.11 -13.03
C GLU A 61 -3.60 2.59 -12.90
N GLU A 62 -4.59 3.45 -12.68
CA GLU A 62 -4.38 4.87 -12.40
C GLU A 62 -3.63 5.06 -11.06
N VAL A 63 -3.91 4.23 -10.05
CA VAL A 63 -3.15 4.19 -8.79
C VAL A 63 -1.70 3.79 -9.05
N VAL A 64 -1.45 2.70 -9.78
CA VAL A 64 -0.10 2.26 -10.15
C VAL A 64 0.64 3.35 -10.89
N THR A 65 -0.01 4.04 -11.82
CA THR A 65 0.56 5.16 -12.59
C THR A 65 1.01 6.29 -11.66
N ALA A 66 0.19 6.67 -10.68
CA ALA A 66 0.53 7.69 -9.71
C ALA A 66 1.74 7.29 -8.87
N PHE A 67 1.76 6.06 -8.33
CA PHE A 67 2.86 5.60 -7.49
C PHE A 67 4.16 5.42 -8.26
N ASN A 68 4.12 4.90 -9.49
CA ASN A 68 5.30 4.80 -10.35
C ASN A 68 5.88 6.19 -10.65
N THR A 69 5.01 7.17 -10.93
CA THR A 69 5.44 8.58 -11.09
C THR A 69 6.11 9.11 -9.82
N LEU A 70 5.59 8.77 -8.64
CA LEU A 70 6.20 9.17 -7.36
C LEU A 70 7.53 8.46 -7.08
N VAL A 71 7.68 7.18 -7.41
CA VAL A 71 8.97 6.46 -7.36
C VAL A 71 9.99 7.26 -8.18
N ASP A 72 9.60 7.66 -9.38
CA ASP A 72 10.52 8.31 -10.30
C ASP A 72 10.94 9.69 -9.80
N LEU A 73 9.99 10.49 -9.34
CA LEU A 73 10.26 11.81 -8.76
C LEU A 73 11.08 11.72 -7.48
N TRP A 74 10.82 10.71 -6.64
CA TRP A 74 11.56 10.47 -5.41
C TRP A 74 13.02 10.11 -5.69
N MET A 75 13.29 9.26 -6.68
CA MET A 75 14.67 8.91 -7.07
C MET A 75 15.46 10.07 -7.68
N GLU A 76 14.77 11.02 -8.33
CA GLU A 76 15.39 12.22 -8.90
C GLU A 76 15.59 13.35 -7.88
N SER A 77 14.87 13.29 -6.77
CA SER A 77 14.89 14.32 -5.73
C SER A 77 16.25 14.37 -5.03
N GLN A 78 16.71 15.59 -4.75
CA GLN A 78 17.84 15.82 -3.84
C GLN A 78 17.38 15.98 -2.38
N GLU A 79 16.08 16.16 -2.16
CA GLU A 79 15.46 16.28 -0.85
C GLU A 79 14.83 14.95 -0.44
N LEU A 80 14.95 14.59 0.84
CA LEU A 80 14.32 13.40 1.37
C LEU A 80 12.85 13.69 1.71
N VAL A 81 11.94 13.27 0.83
CA VAL A 81 10.48 13.34 1.08
C VAL A 81 9.97 11.95 1.45
N MET A 82 9.45 11.81 2.68
CA MET A 82 8.85 10.55 3.12
C MET A 82 7.41 10.44 2.62
N ILE A 83 7.17 9.48 1.72
CA ILE A 83 5.86 9.25 1.10
C ILE A 83 5.34 7.88 1.52
N MET A 84 4.18 7.85 2.17
CA MET A 84 3.53 6.58 2.54
C MET A 84 2.39 6.25 1.57
N PRO A 85 2.21 4.98 1.16
CA PRO A 85 3.01 3.80 1.50
C PRO A 85 4.30 3.58 0.68
N LEU A 86 4.67 4.49 -0.24
CA LEU A 86 5.81 4.29 -1.15
C LEU A 86 7.11 3.83 -0.45
N ILE A 87 7.45 4.41 0.71
CA ILE A 87 8.63 4.00 1.48
C ILE A 87 8.54 2.53 1.92
N GLU A 88 7.36 2.06 2.34
CA GLU A 88 7.14 0.66 2.70
C GLU A 88 7.28 -0.25 1.47
N HIS A 89 6.89 0.20 0.28
CA HIS A 89 7.15 -0.51 -0.97
C HIS A 89 8.64 -0.61 -1.29
N ILE A 90 9.39 0.47 -1.10
CA ILE A 90 10.85 0.48 -1.26
C ILE A 90 11.51 -0.51 -0.28
N GLU A 91 11.09 -0.50 0.98
CA GLU A 91 11.58 -1.43 2.00
C GLU A 91 11.31 -2.89 1.64
N LYS A 92 10.12 -3.21 1.10
CA LYS A 92 9.78 -4.56 0.62
C LYS A 92 10.75 -5.02 -0.48
N VAL A 93 11.08 -4.17 -1.46
CA VAL A 93 12.06 -4.51 -2.52
C VAL A 93 13.46 -4.70 -1.94
N ILE A 94 13.90 -3.83 -1.03
CA ILE A 94 15.20 -3.96 -0.37
C ILE A 94 15.29 -5.30 0.40
N ARG A 95 14.24 -5.66 1.12
CA ARG A 95 14.19 -6.95 1.84
C ARG A 95 14.19 -8.14 0.90
N HIS A 96 13.52 -8.05 -0.25
CA HIS A 96 13.50 -9.11 -1.26
C HIS A 96 14.90 -9.47 -1.77
N HIS A 97 15.76 -8.46 -1.95
CA HIS A 97 17.12 -8.63 -2.48
C HIS A 97 18.20 -8.75 -1.39
N ASN A 98 17.81 -8.71 -0.11
CA ASN A 98 18.75 -8.88 1.00
C ASN A 98 18.66 -10.32 1.56
N PRO A 99 19.68 -11.17 1.35
CA PRO A 99 19.65 -12.58 1.78
C PRO A 99 19.54 -12.76 3.31
N GLU A 100 19.92 -11.76 4.09
CA GLU A 100 19.81 -11.77 5.56
C GLU A 100 18.41 -11.40 6.06
N SER A 101 17.53 -10.93 5.18
CA SER A 101 16.16 -10.56 5.56
C SER A 101 15.35 -11.80 5.86
N LYS A 102 14.90 -11.92 7.12
CA LYS A 102 13.95 -12.96 7.50
C LYS A 102 12.60 -12.69 6.81
N PRO A 103 11.94 -13.75 6.30
CA PRO A 103 10.59 -13.61 5.78
C PRO A 103 9.64 -13.20 6.91
N TYR A 104 8.66 -12.37 6.58
CA TYR A 104 7.60 -11.94 7.47
C TYR A 104 6.27 -12.08 6.75
N PHE A 105 5.32 -12.77 7.38
CA PHE A 105 4.01 -13.07 6.83
C PHE A 105 2.93 -12.47 7.73
N TYR A 106 1.87 -11.96 7.13
CA TYR A 106 0.71 -11.49 7.88
C TYR A 106 -0.08 -12.71 8.37
N ASP A 107 -0.32 -12.76 9.67
CA ASP A 107 -1.14 -13.77 10.33
C ASP A 107 -2.24 -13.04 11.11
N LYS A 108 -3.48 -13.09 10.59
CA LYS A 108 -4.64 -12.44 11.23
C LYS A 108 -4.99 -13.11 12.57
N ALA A 109 -4.71 -14.40 12.74
CA ALA A 109 -4.98 -15.11 13.99
C ALA A 109 -4.02 -14.67 15.09
N GLU A 110 -2.76 -14.39 14.76
CA GLU A 110 -1.78 -13.83 15.71
C GLU A 110 -2.05 -12.34 15.98
N TRP A 111 -2.27 -11.55 14.92
CA TRP A 111 -2.44 -10.10 15.04
C TRP A 111 -3.41 -9.53 14.00
N GLU A 112 -4.61 -9.18 14.47
CA GLU A 112 -5.52 -8.33 13.70
C GLU A 112 -4.97 -6.89 13.67
N SER A 113 -4.75 -6.36 12.47
CA SER A 113 -4.14 -5.04 12.31
C SER A 113 -5.08 -3.90 12.70
N ILE A 114 -6.36 -4.05 12.36
CA ILE A 114 -7.40 -3.04 12.48
C ILE A 114 -8.71 -3.77 12.75
N TYR A 115 -9.36 -3.38 13.85
CA TYR A 115 -10.78 -3.67 14.05
C TYR A 115 -11.61 -2.45 13.66
N VAL A 116 -12.64 -2.65 12.85
CA VAL A 116 -13.62 -1.62 12.51
C VAL A 116 -14.83 -1.82 13.43
N VAL A 117 -15.17 -0.78 14.19
CA VAL A 117 -16.35 -0.77 15.07
C VAL A 117 -17.40 0.13 14.45
N ASN A 118 -18.54 -0.44 14.07
CA ASN A 118 -19.69 0.34 13.61
C ASN A 118 -20.37 1.04 14.79
N VAL A 119 -21.17 2.07 14.52
CA VAL A 119 -21.84 2.91 15.54
C VAL A 119 -22.81 2.13 16.43
N ASN A 120 -23.30 0.98 15.97
CA ASN A 120 -24.16 0.08 16.73
C ASN A 120 -23.37 -0.94 17.59
N GLY A 121 -22.03 -0.91 17.54
CA GLY A 121 -21.15 -1.81 18.28
C GLY A 121 -20.68 -3.05 17.51
N ASP A 122 -21.16 -3.28 16.28
CA ASP A 122 -20.72 -4.42 15.47
C ASP A 122 -19.24 -4.27 15.10
N LEU A 123 -18.48 -5.36 15.29
CA LEU A 123 -17.05 -5.46 15.05
C LEU A 123 -16.77 -6.18 13.74
N TYR A 124 -15.81 -5.69 12.95
CA TYR A 124 -15.38 -6.27 11.68
C TYR A 124 -13.85 -6.23 11.53
N SER A 125 -13.33 -7.07 10.64
CA SER A 125 -12.03 -6.87 10.01
C SER A 125 -12.12 -5.71 9.02
N TYR A 126 -10.97 -5.13 8.64
CA TYR A 126 -10.96 -4.08 7.64
C TYR A 126 -11.53 -4.53 6.28
N ALA A 127 -11.10 -5.69 5.77
CA ALA A 127 -11.61 -6.28 4.52
C ALA A 127 -13.14 -6.48 4.48
N ASP A 128 -13.74 -6.67 5.65
CA ASP A 128 -15.09 -7.17 5.82
C ASP A 128 -16.03 -6.09 6.37
N ALA A 129 -15.56 -4.84 6.45
CA ALA A 129 -16.27 -3.75 7.08
C ALA A 129 -17.69 -3.62 6.53
N TYR A 130 -18.67 -3.61 7.44
CA TYR A 130 -20.11 -3.45 7.16
C TYR A 130 -20.78 -4.60 6.39
N ASN A 131 -20.07 -5.70 6.09
CA ASN A 131 -20.70 -6.93 5.62
C ASN A 131 -21.27 -7.69 6.83
N ILE A 132 -22.60 -7.69 6.99
CA ILE A 132 -23.27 -8.27 8.15
C ILE A 132 -22.94 -9.76 8.36
N GLU A 133 -22.71 -10.51 7.29
CA GLU A 133 -22.35 -11.94 7.36
C GLU A 133 -20.92 -12.18 7.88
N MET A 134 -20.10 -11.13 7.85
CA MET A 134 -18.71 -11.13 8.30
C MET A 134 -18.51 -10.33 9.60
N SER A 135 -19.59 -9.98 10.31
CA SER A 135 -19.47 -9.39 11.64
C SER A 135 -18.91 -10.41 12.63
N HIS A 136 -17.89 -9.99 13.40
CA HIS A 136 -17.26 -10.83 14.42
C HIS A 136 -18.15 -10.96 15.66
N GLY A 137 -19.02 -9.98 15.89
CA GLY A 137 -19.89 -9.86 17.06
C GLY A 137 -20.12 -8.39 17.41
N ASN A 138 -20.77 -8.15 18.55
CA ASN A 138 -21.12 -6.80 18.99
C ASN A 138 -20.50 -6.46 20.36
N LEU A 139 -19.73 -5.38 20.43
CA LEU A 139 -18.98 -4.94 21.62
C LEU A 139 -19.87 -4.45 22.76
N VAL A 140 -21.13 -4.10 22.49
CA VAL A 140 -22.09 -3.69 23.54
C VAL A 140 -22.57 -4.92 24.31
N THR A 141 -22.68 -6.08 23.64
CA THR A 141 -23.26 -7.30 24.23
C THR A 141 -22.23 -8.37 24.55
N THR A 142 -21.01 -8.29 24.02
CA THR A 142 -20.00 -9.34 24.13
C THR A 142 -18.61 -8.74 24.34
N SER A 143 -17.83 -9.32 25.25
CA SER A 143 -16.45 -8.87 25.48
C SER A 143 -15.59 -9.08 24.24
N LEU A 144 -14.62 -8.19 24.03
CA LEU A 144 -13.68 -8.29 22.90
C LEU A 144 -12.96 -9.65 22.89
N GLU A 145 -12.54 -10.17 24.05
CA GLU A 145 -11.89 -11.48 24.16
C GLU A 145 -12.76 -12.61 23.58
N ASN A 146 -14.06 -12.61 23.87
CA ASN A 146 -14.99 -13.61 23.37
C ASN A 146 -15.29 -13.43 21.88
N ILE A 147 -15.31 -12.19 21.39
CA ILE A 147 -15.47 -11.89 19.97
C ILE A 147 -14.26 -12.40 19.17
N VAL A 148 -13.05 -12.05 19.60
CA VAL A 148 -11.79 -12.40 18.92
C VAL A 148 -11.53 -13.91 18.96
N ARG A 149 -11.91 -14.61 20.02
CA ARG A 149 -11.85 -16.09 20.07
C ARG A 149 -13.06 -16.78 19.44
N GLY A 150 -14.03 -16.01 18.97
CA GLY A 150 -15.30 -16.49 18.47
C GLY A 150 -15.22 -17.10 17.09
N LYS A 151 -16.21 -17.95 16.76
CA LYS A 151 -16.33 -18.61 15.45
C LYS A 151 -16.45 -17.63 14.28
N GLN A 152 -17.02 -16.44 14.50
CA GLN A 152 -17.18 -15.46 13.42
C GLN A 152 -15.84 -14.83 13.05
N HIS A 153 -15.01 -14.46 14.03
CA HIS A 153 -13.65 -13.99 13.75
C HIS A 153 -12.80 -15.07 13.06
N GLN A 154 -12.96 -16.35 13.43
CA GLN A 154 -12.31 -17.47 12.74
C GLN A 154 -12.68 -17.57 11.25
N LYS A 155 -13.91 -17.20 10.86
CA LYS A 155 -14.27 -17.13 9.44
C LYS A 155 -13.51 -16.03 8.71
N ALA A 156 -13.34 -14.86 9.32
CA ALA A 156 -12.58 -13.77 8.73
C ALA A 156 -11.09 -14.12 8.60
N ILE A 157 -10.53 -14.85 9.56
CA ILE A 157 -9.19 -15.46 9.47
C ILE A 157 -9.09 -16.39 8.26
N ALA A 158 -9.98 -17.37 8.15
CA ALA A 158 -9.97 -18.32 7.03
C ALA A 158 -10.13 -17.60 5.67
N ALA A 159 -10.97 -16.58 5.59
CA ALA A 159 -11.16 -15.81 4.36
C ALA A 159 -9.90 -15.01 3.98
N ALA A 160 -9.17 -14.44 4.95
CA ALA A 160 -7.90 -13.77 4.70
C ALA A 160 -6.82 -14.75 4.20
N GLU A 161 -6.72 -15.92 4.82
CA GLU A 161 -5.81 -17.00 4.40
C GLU A 161 -6.10 -17.47 2.98
N GLU A 162 -7.37 -17.66 2.62
CA GLU A 162 -7.79 -18.05 1.28
C GLU A 162 -7.37 -17.02 0.23
N ARG A 163 -7.60 -15.73 0.49
CA ARG A 163 -7.16 -14.64 -0.39
C ARG A 163 -5.65 -14.61 -0.58
N MET A 164 -4.89 -14.77 0.50
CA MET A 164 -3.43 -14.84 0.43
C MET A 164 -2.95 -16.08 -0.34
N ALA A 165 -3.56 -17.25 -0.11
CA ALA A 165 -3.18 -18.47 -0.81
C ALA A 165 -3.44 -18.37 -2.32
N ALA A 166 -4.54 -17.72 -2.73
CA ALA A 166 -4.90 -17.56 -4.13
C ALA A 166 -3.91 -16.69 -4.93
N SER A 167 -3.26 -15.70 -4.30
CA SER A 167 -2.45 -14.72 -5.03
C SER A 167 -1.00 -14.58 -4.54
N CYS A 168 -0.75 -14.73 -3.24
CA CYS A 168 0.57 -14.47 -2.65
C CYS A 168 1.53 -15.65 -2.76
N TYR A 169 1.05 -16.90 -2.68
CA TYR A 169 1.94 -18.07 -2.60
C TYR A 169 2.80 -18.29 -3.86
N SER A 170 2.37 -17.76 -5.00
CA SER A 170 3.11 -17.76 -6.25
C SER A 170 3.87 -16.45 -6.52
N CYS A 171 3.76 -15.45 -5.65
CA CYS A 171 4.38 -14.14 -5.83
C CYS A 171 5.84 -14.15 -5.38
N GLN A 172 6.75 -13.67 -6.24
CA GLN A 172 8.19 -13.60 -5.93
C GLN A 172 8.51 -12.72 -4.71
N TYR A 173 7.68 -11.71 -4.42
CA TYR A 173 7.88 -10.82 -3.28
C TYR A 173 7.34 -11.41 -1.97
N PHE A 174 6.64 -12.54 -1.97
CA PHE A 174 6.06 -13.08 -0.75
C PHE A 174 7.14 -13.47 0.27
N GLY A 175 6.97 -13.02 1.52
CA GLY A 175 7.97 -13.09 2.59
C GLY A 175 8.75 -11.77 2.76
N SER A 176 8.99 -11.02 1.68
CA SER A 176 9.44 -9.62 1.78
C SER A 176 8.26 -8.65 1.89
N CYS A 177 7.22 -8.92 1.11
CA CYS A 177 5.84 -8.50 1.32
C CYS A 177 5.11 -9.58 2.13
N ASN A 178 4.35 -9.17 3.14
CA ASN A 178 3.71 -10.07 4.09
C ASN A 178 2.37 -10.64 3.61
N GLY A 179 1.85 -10.18 2.47
CA GLY A 179 0.54 -10.58 1.94
C GLY A 179 -0.65 -9.79 2.49
N TYR A 180 -0.42 -8.80 3.36
CA TYR A 180 -1.46 -7.93 3.91
C TYR A 180 -2.39 -7.29 2.87
N PRO A 181 -1.90 -6.75 1.72
CA PRO A 181 -2.80 -6.17 0.73
C PRO A 181 -3.84 -7.16 0.20
N MET A 182 -3.48 -8.45 0.09
CA MET A 182 -4.42 -9.48 -0.33
C MET A 182 -5.34 -9.92 0.80
N ALA A 183 -4.82 -9.98 2.02
CA ALA A 183 -5.61 -10.32 3.20
C ALA A 183 -6.69 -9.27 3.47
N GLU A 184 -6.34 -7.98 3.52
CA GLU A 184 -7.22 -6.93 4.04
C GLU A 184 -7.77 -5.97 2.98
N GLU A 185 -7.06 -5.73 1.88
CA GLU A 185 -7.42 -4.63 0.96
C GLU A 185 -8.06 -5.11 -0.35
N ALA A 186 -7.85 -6.36 -0.73
CA ALA A 186 -8.24 -6.86 -2.05
C ALA A 186 -9.74 -6.75 -2.35
N ILE A 187 -10.60 -6.97 -1.35
CA ILE A 187 -12.06 -6.89 -1.49
C ILE A 187 -12.49 -5.44 -1.70
N LEU A 188 -11.97 -4.51 -0.89
CA LEU A 188 -12.32 -3.09 -0.94
C LEU A 188 -11.83 -2.42 -2.23
N ASN A 189 -10.65 -2.83 -2.70
CA ASN A 189 -9.98 -2.24 -3.85
C ASN A 189 -10.20 -3.03 -5.16
N ASN A 190 -11.16 -3.97 -5.19
CA ASN A 190 -11.54 -4.79 -6.35
C ASN A 190 -10.33 -5.36 -7.11
N GLN A 191 -9.38 -5.95 -6.38
CA GLN A 191 -8.13 -6.48 -6.93
C GLN A 191 -8.39 -7.80 -7.71
N PHE A 192 -9.01 -7.70 -8.88
CA PHE A 192 -9.34 -8.82 -9.76
C PHE A 192 -8.72 -8.61 -11.14
N ASP A 193 -8.18 -9.67 -11.74
CA ASP A 193 -7.70 -9.65 -13.12
C ASP A 193 -8.87 -9.65 -14.15
N GLU A 194 -8.53 -9.55 -15.44
CA GLU A 194 -9.52 -9.57 -16.54
C GLU A 194 -10.35 -10.86 -16.60
N SER A 195 -9.86 -11.95 -15.99
CA SER A 195 -10.54 -13.24 -15.90
C SER A 195 -11.38 -13.37 -14.61
N GLY A 196 -11.42 -12.34 -13.77
CA GLY A 196 -12.14 -12.31 -12.51
C GLY A 196 -11.43 -13.03 -11.36
N ASN A 197 -10.15 -13.40 -11.52
CA ASN A 197 -9.38 -14.01 -10.44
C ASN A 197 -8.78 -12.93 -9.54
N LEU A 198 -8.70 -13.23 -8.24
CA LEU A 198 -8.05 -12.36 -7.29
C LEU A 198 -6.56 -12.14 -7.65
N SER A 199 -6.14 -10.88 -7.78
CA SER A 199 -4.80 -10.51 -8.26
C SER A 199 -4.29 -9.25 -7.58
N CYS A 200 -3.06 -9.30 -7.06
CA CYS A 200 -2.39 -8.17 -6.41
C CYS A 200 -1.93 -7.12 -7.44
N ILE A 201 -2.85 -6.35 -8.03
CA ILE A 201 -2.53 -5.44 -9.14
C ILE A 201 -1.68 -4.26 -8.63
N ILE A 202 -2.05 -3.61 -7.53
CA ILE A 202 -1.42 -2.36 -7.12
C ILE A 202 0.00 -2.60 -6.59
N ASP A 203 0.14 -3.29 -5.45
CA ASP A 203 1.46 -3.49 -4.82
C ASP A 203 2.43 -4.22 -5.74
N LYS A 204 2.01 -5.27 -6.46
CA LYS A 204 2.92 -6.04 -7.31
C LYS A 204 3.55 -5.16 -8.39
N HIS A 205 2.76 -4.35 -9.10
CA HIS A 205 3.28 -3.50 -10.16
C HIS A 205 4.14 -2.35 -9.61
N ILE A 206 3.81 -1.79 -8.45
CA ILE A 206 4.66 -0.79 -7.76
C ILE A 206 6.02 -1.42 -7.39
N LEU A 207 6.02 -2.62 -6.80
CA LEU A 207 7.25 -3.32 -6.42
C LEU A 207 8.12 -3.65 -7.63
N GLN A 208 7.51 -4.11 -8.73
CA GLN A 208 8.20 -4.36 -10.00
C GLN A 208 8.84 -3.09 -10.57
N HIS A 209 8.12 -1.97 -10.50
CA HIS A 209 8.63 -0.68 -10.98
C HIS A 209 9.83 -0.19 -10.15
N ILE A 210 9.73 -0.27 -8.81
CA ILE A 210 10.83 0.07 -7.92
C ILE A 210 12.05 -0.81 -8.20
N GLU A 211 11.86 -2.13 -8.30
CA GLU A 211 12.95 -3.07 -8.59
C GLU A 211 13.62 -2.76 -9.94
N MET A 212 12.83 -2.48 -10.97
CA MET A 212 13.34 -2.04 -12.28
C MET A 212 14.16 -0.77 -12.16
N ARG A 213 13.65 0.28 -11.51
CA ARG A 213 14.37 1.55 -11.36
C ARG A 213 15.65 1.38 -10.53
N PHE A 214 15.63 0.53 -9.51
CA PHE A 214 16.82 0.22 -8.71
C PHE A 214 17.88 -0.54 -9.50
N LYS A 215 17.49 -1.44 -10.42
CA LYS A 215 18.41 -2.08 -11.37
C LYS A 215 19.00 -1.07 -12.34
N GLN A 216 18.19 -0.16 -12.90
CA GLN A 216 18.64 0.88 -13.82
C GLN A 216 19.61 1.88 -13.16
N ALA A 217 19.32 2.29 -11.93
CA ALA A 217 20.19 3.17 -11.14
C ALA A 217 21.42 2.43 -10.58
N GLY A 218 21.46 1.11 -10.70
CA GLY A 218 22.57 0.29 -10.23
C GLY A 218 22.54 -0.01 -8.73
N PHE A 219 21.48 0.30 -7.99
CA PHE A 219 21.34 -0.12 -6.59
C PHE A 219 21.18 -1.64 -6.47
N ILE A 220 20.64 -2.31 -7.49
CA ILE A 220 20.53 -3.77 -7.57
C ILE A 220 21.32 -4.23 -8.79
N ASP A 221 22.20 -5.21 -8.61
CA ASP A 221 22.89 -5.83 -9.75
C ASP A 221 21.90 -6.65 -10.60
N PRO A 222 21.74 -6.37 -11.91
CA PRO A 222 20.74 -7.04 -12.74
C PRO A 222 20.97 -8.54 -12.94
N THR A 223 22.20 -9.03 -12.71
CA THR A 223 22.57 -10.44 -12.94
C THR A 223 22.48 -11.26 -11.66
N THR A 224 22.95 -10.71 -10.55
CA THR A 224 23.04 -11.39 -9.25
C THR A 224 21.89 -11.05 -8.31
N GLY A 225 21.17 -9.94 -8.55
CA GLY A 225 20.12 -9.45 -7.67
C GLY A 225 20.63 -8.91 -6.34
N ILE A 226 21.94 -8.73 -6.16
CA ILE A 226 22.53 -8.25 -4.91
C ILE A 226 22.42 -6.72 -4.83
N ILE A 227 22.03 -6.21 -3.66
CA ILE A 227 21.99 -4.77 -3.37
C ILE A 227 23.40 -4.21 -3.18
N ASN A 228 23.69 -3.07 -3.81
CA ASN A 228 24.91 -2.31 -3.61
C ASN A 228 24.58 -0.88 -3.11
N ILE A 229 24.59 -0.71 -1.79
CA ILE A 229 24.31 0.57 -1.11
C ILE A 229 25.47 1.58 -1.28
N ASN A 230 26.66 1.10 -1.66
CA ASN A 230 27.88 1.91 -1.75
C ASN A 230 28.19 2.40 -3.18
N ARG A 231 27.24 2.29 -4.13
CA ARG A 231 27.50 2.69 -5.53
C ARG A 231 27.57 4.23 -5.67
N PRO A 232 28.51 4.77 -6.46
CA PRO A 232 28.93 6.17 -6.40
C PRO A 232 27.98 7.13 -7.14
N ASN A 233 28.03 8.41 -6.76
CA ASN A 233 27.27 9.58 -7.26
C ASN A 233 27.27 9.81 -8.80
N ASP A 234 27.94 8.97 -9.60
CA ASP A 234 28.23 9.20 -11.02
C ASP A 234 27.35 8.39 -11.99
N VAL A 235 26.39 7.59 -11.50
CA VAL A 235 25.38 6.98 -12.37
C VAL A 235 24.33 8.04 -12.71
N LYS A 236 24.29 8.49 -13.97
CA LYS A 236 23.19 9.32 -14.48
C LYS A 236 21.88 8.54 -14.28
N ILE A 237 21.08 8.97 -13.31
CA ILE A 237 19.68 8.54 -13.20
C ILE A 237 19.00 8.98 -14.49
N LEU A 238 18.51 8.02 -15.27
CA LEU A 238 17.72 8.33 -16.46
C LEU A 238 16.49 9.14 -16.02
N PRO A 239 16.23 10.31 -16.63
CA PRO A 239 15.03 11.09 -16.33
C PRO A 239 13.77 10.27 -16.60
N ALA A 240 12.76 10.40 -15.73
CA ALA A 240 11.49 9.68 -15.76
C ALA A 240 10.78 9.69 -17.12
N LEU A 241 10.98 10.75 -17.91
CA LEU A 241 10.35 10.95 -19.22
C LEU A 241 11.04 10.20 -20.37
N GLU A 242 12.16 9.52 -20.12
CA GLU A 242 12.91 8.75 -21.12
C GLU A 242 12.82 7.23 -20.90
N CYS A 243 12.12 6.77 -19.86
CA CYS A 243 11.85 5.34 -19.65
C CYS A 243 10.65 4.89 -20.48
N PRO A 244 10.78 3.84 -21.32
CA PRO A 244 9.62 3.28 -22.01
C PRO A 244 8.64 2.68 -20.99
N VAL A 245 7.37 3.06 -21.13
CA VAL A 245 6.22 2.46 -20.45
C VAL A 245 6.10 0.99 -20.82
#